data_AF-A0A7X9MW12-F1
#
_entry.id   AF-A0A7X9MW12-F1
#
_cell.length_a   1.000
_cell.length_b   1.000
_cell.length_c   1.000
_cell.angle_alpha   90.00
_cell.angle_beta   90.00
_cell.angle_gamma   90.00
#
_symmetry.space_group_name_H-M   'P 1'
#
loop_
_entity.id
_entity.type
_entity.pdbx_description
1 polymer ?
#
loop_
_entity_poly.entity_id
_entity_poly.type
_entity_poly.pdbx_seq_one_letter_code
_entity_poly.pdbx_strand_id
1 'polypeptide(L)'
;MHNLYFAAGFAAWECGMQNDKLYKKIKEIIESGSDIKCWRELGASNQDIKKREKALLSFLTKLSTPKEKPKKPKQVRFKPALFEKGDVLSILLDDGSYSGAVVLENLKGSDQFGTNFIVKAFMNNNEKLTISEILDAKVYGYAWYMGVNHKKYIKQIEKIGNIQIEFEYNSSGIGTTYSGWGSFVAANNVSRYNMQENKDIKNVNAFLNMTPSEIAKRQKESLKRTISNHKKNENGRN
;
A
#
# COMPACT_ATOMS: atom_id res chain seq x y z
N MET A 1 1.74 6.36 33.46
CA MET A 1 0.47 6.39 32.70
C MET A 1 0.07 4.97 32.30
N HIS A 2 -1.09 4.48 32.76
CA HIS A 2 -1.49 3.06 32.61
C HIS A 2 -2.39 2.77 31.41
N ASN A 3 -2.53 3.73 30.49
CA ASN A 3 -3.47 3.68 29.37
C ASN A 3 -3.31 2.48 28.44
N LEU A 4 -2.10 1.93 28.29
CA LEU A 4 -1.87 0.73 27.49
C LEU A 4 -2.65 -0.48 28.05
N TYR A 5 -2.63 -0.67 29.38
CA TYR A 5 -3.36 -1.77 30.03
C TYR A 5 -4.88 -1.59 29.86
N PHE A 6 -5.38 -0.37 30.02
CA PHE A 6 -6.81 -0.09 29.83
C PHE A 6 -7.25 -0.28 28.38
N ALA A 7 -6.45 0.18 27.41
CA ALA A 7 -6.72 -0.03 25.99
C ALA A 7 -6.71 -1.52 25.62
N ALA A 8 -5.69 -2.26 26.09
CA ALA A 8 -5.60 -3.70 25.87
C ALA A 8 -6.78 -4.46 26.50
N GLY A 9 -7.13 -4.12 27.75
CA GLY A 9 -8.26 -4.75 28.44
C GLY A 9 -9.59 -4.47 27.75
N PHE A 10 -9.80 -3.23 27.31
CA PHE A 10 -10.99 -2.87 26.57
C PHE A 10 -11.07 -3.61 25.23
N ALA A 11 -9.97 -3.66 24.46
CA ALA A 11 -9.93 -4.38 23.19
C ALA A 11 -10.18 -5.89 23.37
N ALA A 12 -9.59 -6.49 24.39
CA ALA A 12 -9.82 -7.90 24.75
C ALA A 12 -11.31 -8.15 25.06
N TRP A 13 -11.94 -7.28 25.85
CA TRP A 13 -13.37 -7.35 26.15
C TRP A 13 -14.26 -7.14 24.92
N GLU A 14 -13.94 -6.15 24.07
CA GLU A 14 -14.68 -5.91 22.82
C GLU A 14 -14.68 -7.15 21.92
N CYS A 15 -13.55 -7.86 21.85
CA CYS A 15 -13.39 -9.07 21.05
C CYS A 15 -13.87 -10.35 21.76
N GLY A 16 -14.36 -10.27 23.00
CA GLY A 16 -14.77 -11.46 23.77
C GLY A 16 -13.61 -12.37 24.18
N MET A 17 -12.38 -11.87 24.19
CA MET A 17 -11.15 -12.60 24.52
C MET A 17 -10.69 -12.25 25.93
N GLN A 18 -11.48 -12.61 26.94
CA GLN A 18 -11.13 -12.30 28.34
C GLN A 18 -9.79 -12.93 28.72
N ASN A 19 -8.96 -12.15 29.41
CA ASN A 19 -7.63 -12.56 29.84
C ASN A 19 -7.48 -12.24 31.32
N ASP A 20 -7.48 -13.28 32.16
CA ASP A 20 -7.44 -13.16 33.61
C ASP A 20 -6.18 -12.45 34.12
N LYS A 21 -5.03 -12.65 33.47
CA LYS A 21 -3.78 -11.98 33.82
C LYS A 21 -3.87 -10.48 33.58
N LEU A 22 -4.42 -10.09 32.42
CA LEU A 22 -4.64 -8.69 32.07
C LEU A 22 -5.69 -8.04 32.97
N TYR A 23 -6.79 -8.74 33.25
CA TYR A 23 -7.82 -8.28 34.19
C TYR A 23 -7.26 -8.06 35.59
N LYS A 24 -6.51 -9.03 36.14
CA LYS A 24 -5.85 -8.90 37.45
C LYS A 24 -4.92 -7.70 37.49
N LYS A 25 -4.14 -7.46 36.42
CA LYS A 25 -3.24 -6.29 36.38
C LYS A 25 -4.00 -4.96 36.35
N ILE A 26 -5.07 -4.87 35.57
CA ILE A 26 -5.93 -3.68 35.53
C ILE A 26 -6.58 -3.44 36.89
N LYS A 27 -7.07 -4.51 37.54
CA LYS A 27 -7.66 -4.46 38.88
C LYS A 27 -6.67 -3.94 39.90
N GLU A 28 -5.44 -4.48 39.93
CA GLU A 28 -4.35 -4.01 40.80
C GLU A 28 -4.04 -2.53 40.59
N ILE A 29 -3.97 -2.06 39.34
CA ILE A 29 -3.71 -0.65 39.00
C ILE A 29 -4.79 0.27 39.57
N ILE A 30 -6.06 -0.13 39.44
CA ILE A 30 -7.22 0.65 39.90
C ILE A 30 -7.30 0.65 41.43
N GLU A 31 -7.21 -0.53 42.07
CA GLU A 31 -7.33 -0.69 43.52
C GLU A 31 -6.17 -0.05 44.29
N SER A 32 -4.94 -0.07 43.73
CA SER A 32 -3.79 0.62 44.31
C SER A 32 -3.85 2.15 44.18
N GLY A 33 -4.77 2.69 43.38
CA GLY A 33 -4.85 4.11 43.09
C GLY A 33 -3.67 4.66 42.25
N SER A 34 -2.83 3.79 41.68
CA SER A 34 -1.62 4.18 40.95
C SER A 34 -1.92 5.09 39.74
N ASP A 35 -3.00 4.84 38.99
CA ASP A 35 -3.42 5.70 37.88
C ASP A 35 -3.89 7.07 38.37
N ILE A 36 -4.64 7.12 39.47
CA ILE A 36 -5.10 8.37 40.08
C ILE A 36 -3.92 9.21 40.57
N LYS A 37 -2.90 8.58 41.18
CA LYS A 37 -1.67 9.25 41.59
C LYS A 37 -0.98 9.91 40.39
N CYS A 38 -0.82 9.17 39.28
CA CYS A 38 -0.22 9.68 38.05
C CYS A 38 -1.01 10.88 37.48
N TRP A 39 -2.34 10.86 37.52
CA TRP A 39 -3.15 12.00 37.08
C TRP A 39 -2.97 13.24 37.98
N ARG A 40 -2.88 13.06 39.30
CA ARG A 40 -2.60 14.16 40.23
C ARG A 40 -1.24 14.80 39.97
N GLU A 41 -0.21 13.98 39.76
CA GLU A 41 1.15 14.45 39.45
C GLU A 41 1.22 15.23 38.12
N LEU A 42 0.35 14.91 37.17
CA LEU A 42 0.20 15.65 35.91
C LEU A 42 -0.65 16.92 36.02
N GLY A 43 -1.07 17.31 37.23
CA GLY A 43 -1.83 18.54 37.47
C GLY A 43 -3.33 18.44 37.20
N ALA A 44 -3.90 17.23 37.17
CA ALA A 44 -5.35 17.08 36.99
C ALA A 44 -6.14 17.71 38.16
N SER A 45 -7.26 18.35 37.84
CA SER A 45 -8.12 18.98 38.85
C SER A 45 -8.83 17.93 39.71
N ASN A 46 -9.27 18.31 40.91
CA ASN A 46 -10.09 17.44 41.76
C ASN A 46 -11.39 16.96 41.07
N GLN A 47 -11.95 17.76 40.17
CA GLN A 47 -13.12 17.36 39.38
C GLN A 47 -12.76 16.25 38.37
N ASP A 48 -11.60 16.34 37.72
CA ASP A 48 -11.13 15.34 36.77
C ASP A 48 -10.78 14.03 37.46
N ILE A 49 -10.16 14.09 38.64
CA ILE A 49 -9.88 12.92 39.47
C ILE A 49 -11.16 12.15 39.80
N LYS A 50 -12.21 12.84 40.29
CA LYS A 50 -13.50 12.21 40.59
C LYS A 50 -14.14 11.56 39.36
N LYS A 51 -14.07 12.22 38.21
CA LYS A 51 -14.57 11.65 36.94
C LYS A 51 -13.79 10.40 36.55
N ARG A 52 -12.46 10.43 36.71
CA ARG A 52 -11.58 9.31 36.40
C ARG A 52 -11.83 8.11 37.32
N GLU A 53 -11.96 8.31 38.62
CA GLU A 53 -12.29 7.25 39.60
C GLU A 53 -13.61 6.57 39.23
N LYS A 54 -14.66 7.34 38.95
CA LYS A 54 -15.96 6.80 38.50
C LYS A 54 -15.83 6.00 37.21
N ALA A 55 -15.05 6.50 36.25
CA ALA A 55 -14.80 5.80 34.98
C ALA A 55 -14.03 4.50 35.19
N LEU A 56 -13.01 4.47 36.05
CA LEU A 56 -12.22 3.27 36.35
C LEU A 56 -13.05 2.19 37.04
N LEU A 57 -13.90 2.56 38.01
CA LEU A 57 -14.81 1.62 38.65
C LEU A 57 -15.81 1.02 37.65
N SER A 58 -16.45 1.87 36.84
CA SER A 58 -17.35 1.41 35.78
C SER A 58 -16.63 0.51 34.77
N PHE A 59 -15.39 0.85 34.43
CA PHE A 59 -14.55 0.05 33.54
C PHE A 59 -14.23 -1.32 34.14
N LEU A 60 -13.89 -1.40 35.42
CA LEU A 60 -13.60 -2.67 36.09
C LEU A 60 -14.83 -3.59 36.13
N THR A 61 -16.00 -3.06 36.46
CA THR A 61 -17.28 -3.79 36.42
C THR A 61 -17.62 -4.26 35.00
N LYS A 62 -17.32 -3.44 34.00
CA LYS A 62 -17.51 -3.80 32.60
C LYS A 62 -16.62 -4.98 32.21
N LEU A 63 -15.35 -4.97 32.59
CA LEU A 63 -14.42 -6.06 32.29
C LEU A 63 -14.73 -7.36 33.04
N SER A 64 -15.36 -7.30 34.21
CA SER A 64 -15.74 -8.50 34.99
C SER A 64 -16.93 -9.26 34.42
N THR A 65 -17.58 -8.73 33.38
CA THR A 65 -18.70 -9.38 32.71
C THR A 65 -18.32 -9.75 31.27
N PRO A 66 -18.63 -10.98 30.81
CA PRO A 66 -18.46 -11.35 29.41
C PRO A 66 -19.26 -10.43 28.47
N LYS A 67 -18.67 -10.13 27.31
CA LYS A 67 -19.34 -9.37 26.27
C LYS A 67 -20.38 -10.27 25.59
N GLU A 68 -21.66 -9.95 25.75
CA GLU A 68 -22.78 -10.71 25.14
C GLU A 68 -22.67 -10.81 23.61
N LYS A 69 -22.26 -9.72 22.95
CA LYS A 69 -22.07 -9.65 21.50
C LYS A 69 -20.64 -9.17 21.18
N PRO A 70 -19.66 -10.09 21.12
CA PRO A 70 -18.29 -9.76 20.75
C PRO A 70 -18.20 -9.18 19.35
N LYS A 71 -17.29 -8.23 19.17
CA LYS A 71 -16.98 -7.63 17.86
C LYS A 71 -16.36 -8.71 16.97
N LYS A 72 -17.06 -9.04 15.89
CA LYS A 72 -16.56 -10.00 14.91
C LYS A 72 -15.35 -9.42 14.17
N PRO A 73 -14.33 -10.24 13.83
CA PRO A 73 -13.27 -9.83 12.93
C PRO A 73 -13.86 -9.28 11.64
N LYS A 74 -13.26 -8.20 11.11
CA LYS A 74 -13.59 -7.76 9.74
C LYS A 74 -13.15 -8.87 8.79
N GLN A 75 -14.10 -9.41 8.02
CA GLN A 75 -13.75 -10.36 6.98
C GLN A 75 -12.91 -9.67 5.91
N VAL A 76 -11.73 -10.23 5.67
CA VAL A 76 -10.87 -9.85 4.55
C VAL A 76 -11.59 -10.28 3.27
N ARG A 77 -11.87 -9.32 2.38
CA ARG A 77 -12.46 -9.60 1.07
C ARG A 77 -11.38 -9.42 0.01
N PHE A 78 -11.04 -10.50 -0.67
CA PHE A 78 -10.16 -10.43 -1.83
C PHE A 78 -10.92 -9.83 -3.02
N LYS A 79 -10.21 -9.02 -3.80
CA LYS A 79 -10.78 -8.39 -4.99
C LYS A 79 -10.14 -8.99 -6.23
N PRO A 80 -10.90 -9.23 -7.31
CA PRO A 80 -10.30 -9.59 -8.58
C PRO A 80 -9.42 -8.43 -9.08
N ALA A 81 -8.33 -8.77 -9.75
CA ALA A 81 -7.55 -7.79 -10.49
C ALA A 81 -8.35 -7.21 -11.66
N LEU A 82 -7.98 -6.00 -12.09
CA LEU A 82 -8.71 -5.32 -13.17
C LEU A 82 -8.41 -5.90 -14.53
N PHE A 83 -7.20 -6.41 -14.70
CA PHE A 83 -6.71 -6.98 -15.94
C PHE A 83 -6.07 -8.33 -15.69
N GLU A 84 -6.05 -9.15 -16.72
CA GLU A 84 -5.43 -10.47 -16.69
C GLU A 84 -3.98 -10.41 -17.17
N LYS A 85 -3.17 -11.40 -16.77
CA LYS A 85 -1.80 -11.54 -17.26
C LYS A 85 -1.77 -11.57 -18.79
N GLY A 86 -0.84 -10.83 -19.37
CA GLY A 86 -0.67 -10.70 -20.81
C GLY A 86 -1.52 -9.62 -21.46
N ASP A 87 -2.48 -9.01 -20.75
CA ASP A 87 -3.28 -7.93 -21.31
C ASP A 87 -2.41 -6.75 -21.75
N VAL A 88 -2.65 -6.26 -22.97
CA VAL A 88 -2.02 -5.07 -23.54
C VAL A 88 -3.02 -3.93 -23.48
N LEU A 89 -2.62 -2.82 -22.88
CA LEU A 89 -3.48 -1.71 -22.52
C LEU A 89 -3.07 -0.44 -23.28
N SER A 90 -4.03 0.19 -23.95
CA SER A 90 -3.92 1.57 -24.42
C SER A 90 -4.59 2.49 -23.40
N ILE A 91 -3.89 3.55 -22.99
CA ILE A 91 -4.30 4.39 -21.86
C ILE A 91 -4.33 5.85 -22.33
N LEU A 92 -5.52 6.45 -22.30
CA LEU A 92 -5.70 7.89 -22.47
C LEU A 92 -5.24 8.59 -21.18
N LEU A 93 -4.36 9.59 -21.31
CA LEU A 93 -3.86 10.40 -20.21
C LEU A 93 -4.70 11.67 -20.04
N ASP A 94 -4.62 12.30 -18.87
CA ASP A 94 -5.39 13.52 -18.57
C ASP A 94 -5.04 14.70 -19.51
N ASP A 95 -3.86 14.68 -20.13
CA ASP A 95 -3.43 15.68 -21.14
C ASP A 95 -3.92 15.38 -22.57
N GLY A 96 -4.72 14.32 -22.75
CA GLY A 96 -5.28 13.91 -24.03
C GLY A 96 -4.35 13.03 -24.88
N SER A 97 -3.11 12.82 -24.46
CA SER A 97 -2.18 11.91 -25.14
C SER A 97 -2.42 10.45 -24.74
N TYR A 98 -1.90 9.52 -25.55
CA TYR A 98 -1.96 8.09 -25.29
C TYR A 98 -0.62 7.54 -24.82
N SER A 99 -0.71 6.65 -23.83
CA SER A 99 0.36 5.78 -23.33
C SER A 99 -0.05 4.31 -23.39
N GLY A 100 0.88 3.41 -23.14
CA GLY A 100 0.66 1.97 -23.19
C GLY A 100 1.16 1.25 -21.96
N ALA A 101 0.60 0.08 -21.68
CA ALA A 101 1.12 -0.83 -20.68
C ALA A 101 0.91 -2.30 -21.05
N VAL A 102 1.75 -3.17 -20.51
CA VAL A 102 1.57 -4.62 -20.58
C VAL A 102 1.45 -5.14 -19.15
N VAL A 103 0.42 -5.96 -18.92
CA VAL A 103 0.19 -6.64 -17.63
C VAL A 103 1.07 -7.88 -17.57
N LEU A 104 2.06 -7.84 -16.69
CA LEU A 104 3.03 -8.92 -16.50
C LEU A 104 2.51 -9.98 -15.55
N GLU A 105 1.71 -9.57 -14.55
CA GLU A 105 1.13 -10.47 -13.57
C GLU A 105 -0.09 -9.86 -12.89
N ASN A 106 -0.92 -10.71 -12.29
CA ASN A 106 -1.95 -10.28 -11.36
C ASN A 106 -1.92 -11.06 -10.03
N LEU A 107 -2.28 -10.38 -8.94
CA LEU A 107 -2.40 -11.00 -7.62
C LEU A 107 -3.81 -11.59 -7.45
N LYS A 108 -4.15 -12.60 -8.25
CA LYS A 108 -5.49 -13.19 -8.28
C LYS A 108 -5.80 -13.94 -6.98
N GLY A 109 -6.72 -13.41 -6.18
CA GLY A 109 -7.17 -14.02 -4.93
C GLY A 109 -6.15 -13.99 -3.79
N SER A 110 -4.98 -13.39 -4.01
CA SER A 110 -3.91 -13.27 -3.02
C SER A 110 -3.87 -11.89 -2.36
N ASP A 111 -4.70 -10.92 -2.79
CA ASP A 111 -4.76 -9.59 -2.19
C ASP A 111 -6.16 -8.94 -2.14
N GLN A 112 -6.28 -7.88 -1.33
CA GLN A 112 -7.54 -7.14 -1.13
C GLN A 112 -7.75 -6.03 -2.16
N PHE A 113 -6.82 -5.87 -3.08
CA PHE A 113 -6.71 -4.68 -3.91
C PHE A 113 -6.91 -4.97 -5.40
N GLY A 114 -6.83 -6.23 -5.83
CA GLY A 114 -6.87 -6.59 -7.24
C GLY A 114 -5.67 -6.02 -7.97
N THR A 115 -4.46 -6.32 -7.49
CA THR A 115 -3.24 -5.67 -7.98
C THR A 115 -2.72 -6.31 -9.27
N ASN A 116 -2.28 -5.48 -10.21
CA ASN A 116 -1.58 -5.88 -11.43
C ASN A 116 -0.11 -5.43 -11.38
N PHE A 117 0.84 -6.28 -11.75
CA PHE A 117 2.20 -5.84 -12.07
C PHE A 117 2.24 -5.47 -13.54
N ILE A 118 2.69 -4.25 -13.86
CA ILE A 118 2.72 -3.77 -15.24
C ILE A 118 4.07 -3.17 -15.60
N VAL A 119 4.43 -3.27 -16.88
CA VAL A 119 5.45 -2.43 -17.52
C VAL A 119 4.75 -1.36 -18.35
N LYS A 120 5.28 -0.14 -18.27
CA LYS A 120 4.74 1.06 -18.91
C LYS A 120 5.55 1.41 -20.14
N ALA A 121 4.87 1.65 -21.24
CA ALA A 121 5.44 2.19 -22.48
C ALA A 121 5.45 3.73 -22.42
N PHE A 122 6.58 4.33 -22.75
CA PHE A 122 6.68 5.77 -22.94
C PHE A 122 6.11 6.14 -24.31
N MET A 123 4.94 6.80 -24.33
CA MET A 123 4.31 7.31 -25.54
C MET A 123 3.62 8.63 -25.25
N ASN A 124 3.55 9.50 -26.25
CA ASN A 124 2.88 10.79 -26.21
C ASN A 124 2.20 11.00 -27.57
N ASN A 125 1.41 10.01 -27.98
CA ASN A 125 0.73 10.01 -29.27
C ASN A 125 -0.64 10.67 -29.10
N ASN A 126 -1.12 11.37 -30.13
CA ASN A 126 -2.46 11.94 -30.15
C ASN A 126 -3.52 10.91 -30.56
N GLU A 127 -3.08 9.70 -30.93
CA GLU A 127 -3.92 8.62 -31.40
C GLU A 127 -3.70 7.37 -30.55
N LYS A 128 -4.72 6.51 -30.56
CA LYS A 128 -4.72 5.24 -29.86
C LYS A 128 -3.63 4.32 -30.39
N LEU A 129 -2.94 3.65 -29.49
CA LEU A 129 -1.79 2.81 -29.83
C LEU A 129 -2.22 1.41 -30.27
N THR A 130 -1.45 0.84 -31.20
CA THR A 130 -1.46 -0.58 -31.55
C THR A 130 -0.58 -1.38 -30.60
N ILE A 131 -0.75 -2.71 -30.60
CA ILE A 131 0.09 -3.61 -29.79
C ILE A 131 1.57 -3.47 -30.18
N SER A 132 1.90 -3.45 -31.48
CA SER A 132 3.29 -3.35 -31.95
C SER A 132 3.96 -2.08 -31.45
N GLU A 133 3.27 -0.93 -31.53
CA GLU A 133 3.80 0.34 -31.05
C GLU A 133 4.12 0.31 -29.55
N ILE A 134 3.27 -0.34 -28.74
CA ILE A 134 3.52 -0.50 -27.31
C ILE A 134 4.73 -1.40 -27.04
N LEU A 135 4.88 -2.49 -27.79
CA LEU A 135 6.00 -3.42 -27.62
C LEU A 135 7.34 -2.80 -28.05
N ASP A 136 7.33 -1.96 -29.07
CA ASP A 136 8.52 -1.26 -29.57
C ASP A 136 8.85 0.02 -28.80
N ALA A 137 7.91 0.52 -28.00
CA ALA A 137 8.10 1.71 -27.18
C ALA A 137 9.17 1.53 -26.09
N LYS A 138 9.82 2.63 -25.72
CA LYS A 138 10.75 2.66 -24.58
C LYS A 138 10.02 2.32 -23.29
N VAL A 139 10.70 1.62 -22.38
CA VAL A 139 10.18 1.39 -21.04
C VAL A 139 10.22 2.68 -20.24
N TYR A 140 9.04 3.19 -19.89
CA TYR A 140 8.90 4.32 -18.98
C TYR A 140 9.16 3.87 -17.54
N GLY A 141 8.61 2.72 -17.14
CA GLY A 141 8.86 2.14 -15.81
C GLY A 141 7.98 0.91 -15.60
N TYR A 142 8.06 0.30 -14.42
CA TYR A 142 7.28 -0.88 -14.07
C TYR A 142 7.02 -0.90 -12.57
N ALA A 143 5.81 -1.24 -12.17
CA ALA A 143 5.38 -1.19 -10.77
C ALA A 143 4.10 -2.02 -10.57
N TRP A 144 3.72 -2.23 -9.30
CA TRP A 144 2.44 -2.83 -8.97
C TRP A 144 1.37 -1.74 -8.90
N TYR A 145 0.23 -1.99 -9.55
CA TYR A 145 -0.89 -1.10 -9.64
C TYR A 145 -2.11 -1.71 -8.96
N MET A 146 -2.52 -1.10 -7.86
CA MET A 146 -3.66 -1.52 -7.07
C MET A 146 -4.96 -1.09 -7.74
N GLY A 147 -5.95 -1.99 -7.77
CA GLY A 147 -7.33 -1.70 -8.19
C GLY A 147 -8.11 -0.84 -7.19
N VAL A 148 -7.46 0.03 -6.42
CA VAL A 148 -8.11 0.97 -5.49
C VAL A 148 -8.57 2.20 -6.28
N ASN A 149 -9.82 2.63 -6.04
CA ASN A 149 -10.41 3.83 -6.67
C ASN A 149 -10.34 3.86 -8.22
N HIS A 150 -10.18 2.70 -8.87
CA HIS A 150 -10.00 2.60 -10.32
C HIS A 150 -11.21 3.04 -11.14
N LYS A 151 -12.42 3.04 -10.56
CA LYS A 151 -13.68 3.32 -11.28
C LYS A 151 -13.68 4.65 -12.04
N LYS A 152 -12.95 5.66 -11.54
CA LYS A 152 -12.80 6.96 -12.20
C LYS A 152 -11.92 6.87 -13.46
N TYR A 153 -10.91 6.01 -13.43
CA TYR A 153 -9.82 5.96 -14.41
C TYR A 153 -9.97 4.82 -15.42
N ILE A 154 -10.74 3.78 -15.09
CA ILE A 154 -10.91 2.58 -15.93
C ILE A 154 -11.50 2.91 -17.31
N LYS A 155 -12.30 3.98 -17.41
CA LYS A 155 -12.85 4.45 -18.69
C LYS A 155 -11.79 4.97 -19.66
N GLN A 156 -10.61 5.33 -19.15
CA GLN A 156 -9.47 5.81 -19.93
C GLN A 156 -8.51 4.67 -20.29
N ILE A 157 -8.78 3.45 -19.85
CA ILE A 157 -7.92 2.30 -20.06
C ILE A 157 -8.68 1.28 -20.91
N GLU A 158 -8.12 0.98 -22.07
CA GLU A 158 -8.70 0.02 -22.99
C GLU A 158 -7.76 -1.16 -23.20
N LYS A 159 -8.27 -2.39 -23.05
CA LYS A 159 -7.57 -3.59 -23.47
C LYS A 159 -7.61 -3.68 -24.99
N ILE A 160 -6.45 -3.61 -25.63
CA ILE A 160 -6.30 -3.67 -27.09
C ILE A 160 -5.80 -5.04 -27.58
N GLY A 161 -5.43 -5.94 -26.66
CA GLY A 161 -5.00 -7.28 -27.01
C GLY A 161 -4.48 -8.08 -25.82
N ASN A 162 -3.88 -9.22 -26.12
CA ASN A 162 -3.22 -10.08 -25.16
C ASN A 162 -1.96 -10.67 -25.80
N ILE A 163 -0.92 -10.85 -25.00
CA ILE A 163 0.33 -11.50 -25.39
C ILE A 163 0.73 -12.54 -24.35
N GLN A 164 1.51 -13.53 -24.78
CA GLN A 164 2.05 -14.53 -23.87
C GLN A 164 3.18 -13.91 -23.03
N ILE A 165 3.11 -14.11 -21.71
CA ILE A 165 4.16 -13.74 -20.76
C ILE A 165 4.68 -15.02 -20.13
N GLU A 166 5.93 -15.37 -20.45
CA GLU A 166 6.54 -16.65 -20.03
C GLU A 166 6.86 -16.70 -18.55
N PHE A 167 7.26 -15.58 -17.97
CA PHE A 167 7.69 -15.52 -16.58
C PHE A 167 6.54 -15.26 -15.61
N GLU A 168 6.61 -15.91 -14.45
CA GLU A 168 5.77 -15.57 -13.29
C GLU A 168 6.47 -14.53 -12.44
N TYR A 169 5.69 -13.56 -11.96
CA TYR A 169 6.18 -12.52 -11.07
C TYR A 169 5.51 -12.64 -9.71
N ASN A 170 6.23 -12.31 -8.65
CA ASN A 170 5.63 -12.20 -7.32
C ASN A 170 6.05 -10.88 -6.69
N SER A 171 5.25 -10.39 -5.75
CA SER A 171 5.49 -9.12 -5.07
C SER A 171 6.67 -9.17 -4.08
N SER A 172 7.26 -10.35 -3.85
CA SER A 172 8.39 -10.55 -2.94
C SER A 172 9.71 -10.31 -3.66
N GLY A 173 10.03 -9.04 -3.92
CA GLY A 173 11.36 -8.60 -4.35
C GLY A 173 11.44 -7.92 -5.71
N ILE A 174 10.34 -7.85 -6.46
CA ILE A 174 10.22 -7.08 -7.69
C ILE A 174 9.08 -6.08 -7.54
N GLY A 175 9.32 -4.82 -7.86
CA GLY A 175 8.30 -3.76 -7.83
C GLY A 175 7.92 -3.37 -6.41
N THR A 176 8.86 -2.89 -5.61
CA THR A 176 8.56 -2.45 -4.24
C THR A 176 7.64 -1.23 -4.17
N THR A 177 7.28 -0.64 -5.32
CA THR A 177 6.38 0.49 -5.43
C THR A 177 4.97 0.03 -5.81
N TYR A 178 4.01 0.41 -4.96
CA TYR A 178 2.59 0.27 -5.21
C TYR A 178 2.02 1.63 -5.63
N SER A 179 1.31 1.64 -6.75
CA SER A 179 0.67 2.82 -7.31
C SER A 179 -0.83 2.58 -7.51
N GLY A 180 -1.61 3.65 -7.61
CA GLY A 180 -3.00 3.57 -8.06
C GLY A 180 -3.08 3.80 -9.55
N TRP A 181 -4.08 3.24 -10.23
CA TRP A 181 -4.30 3.52 -11.66
C TRP A 181 -4.48 5.02 -11.97
N GLY A 182 -4.99 5.79 -11.01
CA GLY A 182 -5.08 7.25 -11.13
C GLY A 182 -3.73 7.95 -11.28
N SER A 183 -2.65 7.44 -10.68
CA SER A 183 -1.31 8.04 -10.86
C SER A 183 -0.67 7.67 -12.19
N PHE A 184 -1.16 6.64 -12.87
CA PHE A 184 -0.80 6.39 -14.27
C PHE A 184 -1.43 7.47 -15.15
N VAL A 185 -2.74 7.63 -15.05
CA VAL A 185 -3.53 8.51 -15.90
C VAL A 185 -3.18 9.99 -15.68
N ALA A 186 -2.99 10.39 -14.41
CA ALA A 186 -2.65 11.76 -14.03
C ALA A 186 -1.16 12.09 -14.16
N ALA A 187 -0.36 11.23 -14.79
CA ALA A 187 1.08 11.45 -14.95
C ALA A 187 1.37 12.66 -15.86
N ASN A 188 1.31 13.86 -15.28
CA ASN A 188 1.68 15.10 -15.93
C ASN A 188 3.17 15.09 -16.32
N ASN A 189 3.50 15.85 -17.38
CA ASN A 189 4.84 16.04 -17.95
C ASN A 189 5.99 16.22 -16.93
N VAL A 190 5.73 16.73 -15.72
CA VAL A 190 6.73 16.92 -14.65
C VAL A 190 7.25 15.60 -14.07
N SER A 191 6.43 14.55 -14.03
CA SER A 191 6.87 13.19 -13.67
C SER A 191 7.71 12.51 -14.76
N ARG A 192 7.59 13.01 -16.02
CA ARG A 192 8.36 12.53 -17.18
C ARG A 192 9.84 12.97 -17.13
N TYR A 193 10.18 14.03 -16.37
CA TYR A 193 11.53 14.64 -16.32
C TYR A 193 12.50 14.03 -15.29
N ASN A 194 12.02 13.42 -14.21
CA ASN A 194 12.88 12.84 -13.16
C ASN A 194 13.24 11.35 -13.41
N MET A 195 12.84 10.76 -14.53
CA MET A 195 12.98 9.33 -14.82
C MET A 195 14.18 9.04 -15.73
N GLN A 196 15.38 9.15 -15.18
CA GLN A 196 16.61 8.65 -15.81
C GLN A 196 16.86 7.14 -15.56
N GLU A 197 15.94 6.43 -14.91
CA GLU A 197 16.24 5.11 -14.32
C GLU A 197 16.19 3.89 -15.25
N ASN A 198 15.81 3.98 -16.53
CA ASN A 198 15.80 2.81 -17.44
C ASN A 198 16.42 3.05 -18.82
N LYS A 199 17.46 3.89 -18.94
CA LYS A 199 18.16 4.11 -20.22
C LYS A 199 18.72 2.83 -20.87
N ASP A 200 18.93 1.80 -20.05
CA ASP A 200 19.57 0.54 -20.45
C ASP A 200 18.59 -0.52 -20.99
N ILE A 201 17.28 -0.23 -21.04
CA ILE A 201 16.26 -1.14 -21.59
C ILE A 201 15.75 -0.55 -22.90
N LYS A 202 15.99 -1.26 -24.00
CA LYS A 202 15.73 -0.75 -25.36
C LYS A 202 14.25 -0.42 -25.58
N ASN A 203 13.38 -1.38 -25.28
CA ASN A 203 11.93 -1.28 -25.44
C ASN A 203 11.19 -2.26 -24.53
N VAL A 204 9.86 -2.19 -24.54
CA VAL A 204 8.99 -3.09 -23.78
C VAL A 204 9.26 -4.55 -24.15
N ASN A 205 9.40 -4.89 -25.43
CA ASN A 205 9.67 -6.26 -25.84
C ASN A 205 10.97 -6.82 -25.22
N ALA A 206 12.04 -6.01 -25.17
CA ALA A 206 13.27 -6.39 -24.48
C ALA A 206 13.06 -6.61 -22.97
N PHE A 207 12.16 -5.86 -22.34
CA PHE A 207 11.79 -6.05 -20.93
C PHE A 207 11.03 -7.35 -20.69
N LEU A 208 10.10 -7.71 -21.59
CA LEU A 208 9.28 -8.92 -21.44
C LEU A 208 10.10 -10.20 -21.45
N ASN A 209 11.24 -10.17 -22.15
CA ASN A 209 12.19 -11.28 -22.24
C ASN A 209 13.18 -11.33 -21.07
N MET A 210 13.07 -10.43 -20.09
CA MET A 210 13.93 -10.46 -18.91
C MET A 210 13.38 -11.38 -17.84
N THR A 211 14.26 -12.14 -17.23
CA THR A 211 13.93 -12.97 -16.07
C THR A 211 13.58 -12.09 -14.85
N PRO A 212 12.74 -12.59 -13.92
CA PRO A 212 12.48 -11.92 -12.66
C PRO A 212 13.75 -11.52 -11.89
N SER A 213 14.78 -12.39 -11.89
CA SER A 213 16.05 -12.12 -11.22
C SER A 213 16.82 -10.94 -11.83
N GLU A 214 16.79 -10.79 -13.15
CA GLU A 214 17.42 -9.65 -13.84
C GLU A 214 16.71 -8.34 -13.50
N ILE A 215 15.38 -8.34 -13.47
CA ILE A 215 14.59 -7.18 -13.07
C ILE A 215 14.88 -6.81 -11.61
N ALA A 216 14.89 -7.79 -10.69
CA ALA A 216 15.20 -7.56 -9.29
C ALA A 216 16.61 -6.98 -9.08
N LYS A 217 17.61 -7.50 -9.81
CA LYS A 217 18.98 -6.99 -9.79
C LYS A 217 19.03 -5.51 -10.21
N ARG A 218 18.35 -5.15 -11.30
CA ARG A 218 18.29 -3.76 -11.77
C ARG A 218 17.62 -2.82 -10.79
N GLN A 219 16.52 -3.23 -10.15
CA GLN A 219 15.89 -2.41 -9.11
C GLN A 219 16.85 -2.10 -7.96
N LYS A 220 17.62 -3.10 -7.50
CA LYS A 220 18.64 -2.91 -6.46
C LYS A 220 19.73 -1.94 -6.91
N GLU A 221 20.18 -2.03 -8.16
CA GLU A 221 21.18 -1.11 -8.74
C GLU A 221 20.64 0.32 -8.84
N SER A 222 19.39 0.49 -9.27
CA SER A 222 18.74 1.80 -9.35
C SER A 222 18.64 2.46 -7.97
N LEU A 223 18.20 1.70 -6.95
CA LEU A 223 18.12 2.17 -5.58
C LEU A 223 19.50 2.62 -5.05
N LYS A 224 20.56 1.87 -5.33
CA LYS A 224 21.94 2.25 -4.96
C LYS A 224 22.37 3.56 -5.60
N ARG A 225 22.06 3.77 -6.89
CA ARG A 225 22.37 5.03 -7.61
C ARG A 225 21.63 6.21 -6.96
N THR A 226 20.35 6.05 -6.67
CA THR A 226 19.52 7.10 -6.05
C THR A 226 20.01 7.47 -4.65
N ILE A 227 20.36 6.48 -3.82
CA ILE A 227 20.97 6.72 -2.49
C ILE A 227 22.33 7.45 -2.63
N SER A 228 23.16 7.04 -3.58
CA SER A 228 24.45 7.70 -3.82
C SER A 228 24.31 9.15 -4.27
N ASN A 229 23.32 9.46 -5.12
CA ASN A 229 23.07 10.80 -5.59
C ASN A 229 22.53 11.70 -4.47
N HIS A 230 21.67 11.16 -3.60
CA HIS A 230 21.18 11.88 -2.43
C HIS A 230 22.31 12.27 -1.48
N LYS A 231 23.20 11.33 -1.14
CA LYS A 231 24.39 11.61 -0.31
C LYS A 231 25.34 12.64 -0.91
N LYS A 232 25.53 12.65 -2.23
CA LYS A 232 26.35 13.66 -2.93
C LYS A 232 25.71 15.06 -2.84
N ASN A 233 24.39 15.14 -2.96
CA ASN A 233 23.66 16.42 -2.90
C ASN A 233 23.60 16.99 -1.47
N GLU A 234 23.60 16.14 -0.44
CA GLU A 234 23.72 16.57 0.96
C GLU A 234 25.12 17.07 1.31
N ASN A 235 26.17 16.41 0.80
CA ASN A 235 27.56 16.82 1.03
C ASN A 235 28.02 18.03 0.21
N GLY A 236 27.27 18.43 -0.82
CA GLY A 236 27.55 19.61 -1.64
C GLY A 236 26.83 20.89 -1.19
N ARG A 237 26.18 20.88 -0.01
CA ARG A 237 25.48 22.03 0.60
C ARG A 237 26.21 22.62 1.81
N ASN A 238 27.48 22.28 2.03
CA ASN A 238 28.36 22.93 3.01
C ASN A 238 29.35 23.87 2.33
#